data_AF-A0A0K0FBR3-F1
#
_entry.id   AF-A0A0K0FBR3-F1
#
_cell.length_a   1.000
_cell.length_b   1.000
_cell.length_c   1.000
_cell.angle_alpha   90.00
_cell.angle_beta   90.00
_cell.angle_gamma   90.00
#
_symmetry.space_group_name_H-M   'P 1'
#
loop_
_entity.id
_entity.type
_entity.pdbx_description
1 polymer ?
#
loop_
_entity_poly.entity_id
_entity_poly.type
_entity_poly.pdbx_seq_one_letter_code
_entity_poly.pdbx_strand_id
1 'polypeptide(L)'
;MNIFRLAADLSHLFAILILLLKIWKTKSCSGISGKSQILFLIVFISRYLDLFTNFVSLYNTAMKVFFLGSSIGTLYLMWVKFKPTYDGNHDTFRMEFLVIPALVLAIFVNHDFSLMEIMWTFSIYLEAVAIMPQLFMLQVTGSAETITAHYLFCLGIYRGLYIVNWVYRYYTEDFVDPIAVVAGIVQTVLYSDFFYLYVTKVVQQHRNIELSA
;
A
#
# COMPACT_ATOMS: atom_id res chain seq x y z
N MET A 1 13.53 -12.93 -11.09
CA MET A 1 12.10 -12.96 -10.69
C MET A 1 11.84 -14.33 -10.10
N ASN A 2 11.36 -14.46 -8.87
CA ASN A 2 11.01 -15.75 -8.26
C ASN A 2 9.50 -15.83 -7.98
N ILE A 3 9.03 -17.01 -7.61
CA ILE A 3 7.59 -17.29 -7.42
C ILE A 3 6.98 -16.44 -6.30
N PHE A 4 7.73 -16.16 -5.23
CA PHE A 4 7.26 -15.36 -4.10
C PHE A 4 7.04 -13.91 -4.49
N ARG A 5 7.98 -13.32 -5.24
CA ARG A 5 7.84 -11.97 -5.79
C ARG A 5 6.66 -11.89 -6.75
N LEU A 6 6.51 -12.85 -7.64
CA LEU A 6 5.38 -12.88 -8.57
C LEU A 6 4.03 -12.98 -7.84
N ALA A 7 3.93 -13.88 -6.85
CA ALA A 7 2.72 -14.02 -6.04
C ALA A 7 2.41 -12.75 -5.24
N ALA A 8 3.44 -12.07 -4.72
CA ALA A 8 3.29 -10.79 -4.06
C ALA A 8 2.75 -9.72 -5.01
N ASP A 9 3.36 -9.56 -6.19
CA ASP A 9 2.93 -8.56 -7.17
C ASP A 9 1.48 -8.81 -7.64
N LEU A 10 1.08 -10.07 -7.80
CA LEU A 10 -0.30 -10.46 -8.11
C LEU A 10 -1.27 -10.19 -6.94
N SER A 11 -0.86 -10.44 -5.70
CA SER A 11 -1.67 -10.15 -4.51
C SER A 11 -1.90 -8.64 -4.36
N HIS A 12 -0.87 -7.82 -4.61
CA HIS A 12 -0.99 -6.37 -4.62
C HIS A 12 -1.93 -5.89 -5.74
N LEU A 13 -1.79 -6.42 -6.96
CA LEU A 13 -2.68 -6.13 -8.07
C LEU A 13 -4.14 -6.49 -7.72
N PHE A 14 -4.37 -7.64 -7.11
CA PHE A 14 -5.69 -8.08 -6.70
C PHE A 14 -6.30 -7.16 -5.64
N ALA A 15 -5.51 -6.68 -4.67
CA ALA A 15 -5.96 -5.71 -3.68
C ALA A 15 -6.50 -4.43 -4.35
N ILE A 16 -5.78 -3.90 -5.34
CA ILE A 16 -6.18 -2.68 -6.08
C ILE A 16 -7.44 -2.93 -6.91
N LEU A 17 -7.55 -4.09 -7.56
CA LEU A 17 -8.75 -4.48 -8.30
C LEU A 17 -9.97 -4.60 -7.38
N ILE A 18 -9.83 -5.20 -6.19
CA ILE A 18 -10.91 -5.27 -5.19
C ILE A 18 -11.39 -3.86 -4.84
N LEU A 19 -10.45 -2.95 -4.54
CA LEU A 19 -10.78 -1.58 -4.17
C LEU A 19 -11.53 -0.84 -5.30
N LEU A 20 -11.01 -0.91 -6.52
CA LEU A 20 -11.65 -0.28 -7.68
C LEU A 20 -13.03 -0.86 -7.96
N LEU A 21 -13.18 -2.19 -7.91
CA LEU A 21 -14.47 -2.86 -8.09
C LEU A 21 -15.45 -2.50 -6.98
N LYS A 22 -14.99 -2.39 -5.73
CA LYS A 22 -15.79 -1.94 -4.58
C LYS A 22 -16.37 -0.57 -4.86
N ILE A 23 -15.52 0.41 -5.16
CA ILE A 23 -15.93 1.79 -5.42
C ILE A 23 -16.86 1.86 -6.63
N TRP A 24 -16.54 1.14 -7.71
CA TRP A 24 -17.33 1.18 -8.94
C TRP A 24 -18.70 0.51 -8.83
N LYS A 25 -18.80 -0.65 -8.16
CA LYS A 25 -20.06 -1.39 -8.01
C LYS A 25 -20.98 -0.75 -6.98
N THR A 26 -20.43 -0.29 -5.85
CA THR A 26 -21.21 0.36 -4.78
C THR A 26 -21.52 1.83 -5.08
N LYS A 27 -20.85 2.43 -6.07
CA LYS A 27 -20.92 3.88 -6.38
C LYS A 27 -20.58 4.75 -5.16
N SER A 28 -19.74 4.23 -4.27
CA SER A 28 -19.40 4.85 -2.99
C SER A 28 -17.94 4.58 -2.62
N CYS A 29 -17.28 5.62 -2.11
CA CYS A 29 -15.95 5.53 -1.51
C CYS A 29 -15.98 5.64 0.02
N SER A 30 -17.15 5.46 0.64
CA SER A 30 -17.29 5.41 2.11
C SER A 30 -16.37 4.35 2.73
N GLY A 31 -15.79 4.67 3.88
CA GLY A 31 -14.86 3.81 4.61
C GLY A 31 -13.45 3.67 4.01
N ILE A 32 -13.14 4.39 2.93
CA ILE A 32 -11.81 4.40 2.31
C ILE A 32 -11.13 5.76 2.57
N SER A 33 -9.93 5.74 3.16
CA SER A 33 -9.12 6.94 3.35
C SER A 33 -8.54 7.40 2.01
N GLY A 34 -8.90 8.62 1.62
CA GLY A 34 -8.36 9.27 0.43
C GLY A 34 -6.90 9.60 0.64
N LYS A 35 -6.51 9.96 1.87
CA LYS A 35 -5.12 10.26 2.22
C LYS A 35 -4.18 9.08 2.01
N SER A 36 -4.57 7.86 2.38
CA SER A 36 -3.78 6.67 2.05
C SER A 36 -3.63 6.47 0.54
N GLN A 37 -4.70 6.69 -0.24
CA GLN A 37 -4.62 6.55 -1.71
C GLN A 37 -3.71 7.61 -2.35
N ILE A 38 -3.67 8.83 -1.81
CA ILE A 38 -2.69 9.86 -2.23
C ILE A 38 -1.27 9.38 -1.97
N LEU A 39 -1.02 8.88 -0.76
CA LEU A 39 0.32 8.44 -0.38
C LEU A 39 0.79 7.27 -1.25
N PHE A 40 -0.08 6.30 -1.55
CA PHE A 40 0.23 5.23 -2.50
C PHE A 40 0.52 5.76 -3.92
N LEU A 41 -0.21 6.77 -4.39
CA LEU A 41 0.11 7.41 -5.66
C LEU A 41 1.50 8.08 -5.63
N ILE A 42 1.82 8.82 -4.56
CA ILE A 42 3.15 9.45 -4.39
C ILE A 42 4.26 8.39 -4.39
N VAL A 43 4.04 7.25 -3.71
CA VAL A 43 4.95 6.10 -3.75
C VAL A 43 5.18 5.62 -5.17
N PHE A 44 4.14 5.37 -5.95
CA PHE A 44 4.30 4.87 -7.32
C PHE A 44 4.94 5.89 -8.26
N ILE A 45 4.60 7.18 -8.13
CA ILE A 45 5.23 8.24 -8.92
C ILE A 45 6.73 8.31 -8.63
N SER A 46 7.13 8.34 -7.36
CA SER A 46 8.55 8.42 -6.97
C SER A 46 9.33 7.15 -7.29
N ARG A 47 8.70 5.97 -7.18
CA ARG A 47 9.35 4.67 -7.46
C ARG A 47 9.55 4.40 -8.95
N TYR A 48 8.63 4.85 -9.79
CA TYR A 48 8.60 4.49 -11.21
C TYR A 48 9.05 5.64 -12.12
N LEU A 49 9.86 6.57 -11.61
CA LEU A 49 10.51 7.60 -12.42
C LEU A 49 11.37 7.00 -13.54
N ASP A 50 11.86 5.78 -13.34
CA ASP A 50 12.64 5.01 -14.31
C ASP A 50 11.82 4.42 -15.47
N LEU A 51 10.49 4.58 -15.47
CA LEU A 51 9.59 4.01 -16.48
C LEU A 51 9.96 4.40 -17.92
N PHE A 52 10.48 5.62 -18.11
CA PHE A 52 10.88 6.14 -19.42
C PHE A 52 12.38 6.05 -19.69
N THR A 53 13.19 5.65 -18.69
CA THR A 53 14.65 5.59 -18.82
C THR A 53 15.17 4.16 -18.92
N ASN A 54 14.50 3.20 -18.27
CA ASN A 54 14.96 1.82 -18.15
C ASN A 54 13.87 0.83 -18.54
N PHE A 55 14.07 0.12 -19.65
CA PHE A 55 13.22 -0.99 -20.05
C PHE A 55 13.78 -2.31 -19.52
N VAL A 56 13.11 -2.88 -18.52
CA VAL A 56 13.47 -4.20 -17.97
C VAL A 56 12.76 -5.33 -18.71
N SER A 57 11.43 -5.24 -18.82
CA SER A 57 10.61 -6.22 -19.55
C SER A 57 9.20 -5.67 -19.78
N LEU A 58 8.47 -6.24 -20.74
CA LEU A 58 7.07 -5.88 -21.00
C LEU A 58 6.20 -6.03 -19.75
N TYR A 59 6.38 -7.12 -19.00
CA TYR A 59 5.67 -7.35 -17.73
C TYR A 59 5.94 -6.24 -16.72
N ASN A 60 7.22 -5.87 -16.53
CA ASN A 60 7.59 -4.83 -15.57
C ASN A 60 6.97 -3.46 -15.96
N THR A 61 7.12 -3.06 -17.22
CA THR A 61 6.56 -1.79 -17.71
C THR A 61 5.03 -1.80 -17.61
N ALA A 62 4.36 -2.88 -18.02
CA ALA A 62 2.91 -3.00 -17.94
C ALA A 62 2.39 -2.90 -16.50
N MET A 63 3.06 -3.56 -15.54
CA MET A 63 2.69 -3.49 -14.12
C MET A 63 2.87 -2.08 -13.56
N LYS A 64 3.98 -1.39 -13.88
CA LYS A 64 4.21 0.01 -13.46
C LYS A 64 3.10 0.95 -13.98
N VAL A 65 2.77 0.84 -15.27
CA VAL A 65 1.68 1.61 -15.89
C VAL A 65 0.33 1.29 -15.24
N PHE A 66 0.06 0.02 -14.97
CA PHE A 66 -1.16 -0.40 -14.28
C PHE A 66 -1.26 0.20 -12.87
N PHE A 67 -0.21 0.12 -12.05
CA PHE A 67 -0.20 0.66 -10.68
C PHE A 67 -0.40 2.18 -10.67
N LEU A 68 0.25 2.91 -11.57
CA LEU A 68 0.05 4.36 -11.71
C LEU A 68 -1.38 4.68 -12.17
N GLY A 69 -1.83 4.07 -13.27
CA GLY A 69 -3.14 4.33 -13.85
C GLY A 69 -4.30 3.98 -12.91
N SER A 70 -4.20 2.85 -12.22
CA SER A 70 -5.21 2.43 -11.23
C SER A 70 -5.23 3.34 -10.00
N SER A 71 -4.09 3.80 -9.50
CA SER A 71 -4.03 4.73 -8.35
C SER A 71 -4.61 6.10 -8.69
N ILE A 72 -4.26 6.64 -9.86
CA ILE A 72 -4.87 7.87 -10.39
C ILE A 72 -6.38 7.67 -10.58
N GLY A 73 -6.78 6.53 -11.14
CA GLY A 73 -8.18 6.16 -11.33
C GLY A 73 -8.96 6.11 -10.02
N THR A 74 -8.41 5.49 -8.97
CA THR A 74 -9.00 5.46 -7.63
C THR A 74 -9.23 6.86 -7.09
N LEU A 75 -8.22 7.74 -7.14
CA LEU A 75 -8.37 9.12 -6.67
C LEU A 75 -9.37 9.91 -7.49
N TYR A 76 -9.44 9.71 -8.81
CA TYR A 76 -10.48 10.29 -9.65
C TYR A 76 -11.88 9.84 -9.22
N LEU A 77 -12.06 8.54 -8.93
CA LEU A 77 -13.33 8.03 -8.43
C LEU A 77 -13.69 8.64 -7.07
N MET A 78 -12.73 8.82 -6.18
CA MET A 78 -12.96 9.34 -4.83
C MET A 78 -13.23 10.85 -4.81
N TRP A 79 -12.48 11.65 -5.56
CA TRP A 79 -12.55 13.12 -5.45
C TRP A 79 -13.33 13.82 -6.54
N VAL A 80 -13.66 13.12 -7.62
CA VAL A 80 -14.46 13.69 -8.71
C VAL A 80 -15.79 12.95 -8.80
N LYS A 81 -15.75 11.65 -9.12
CA LYS A 81 -16.98 10.92 -9.49
C LYS A 81 -17.91 10.62 -8.32
N PHE A 82 -17.36 10.17 -7.20
CA PHE A 82 -18.10 9.77 -5.99
C PHE A 82 -17.74 10.64 -4.78
N LYS A 83 -17.25 11.86 -5.02
CA LYS A 83 -16.91 12.85 -3.99
C LYS A 83 -17.95 13.01 -2.87
N PRO A 84 -19.27 13.02 -3.13
CA PRO A 84 -20.26 13.17 -2.07
C PRO A 84 -20.26 12.03 -1.03
N THR A 85 -19.69 10.87 -1.37
CA THR A 85 -19.61 9.71 -0.49
C THR A 85 -18.30 9.63 0.30
N TYR A 86 -17.37 10.55 0.04
CA TYR A 86 -16.08 10.59 0.71
C TYR A 86 -16.24 11.17 2.12
N ASP A 87 -15.81 10.42 3.12
CA ASP A 87 -15.94 10.78 4.52
C ASP A 87 -14.71 11.53 5.04
N GLY A 88 -14.63 12.80 4.66
CA GLY A 88 -13.53 13.68 5.09
C GLY A 88 -13.52 13.99 6.59
N ASN A 89 -14.63 13.78 7.31
CA ASN A 89 -14.72 14.04 8.75
C ASN A 89 -14.01 12.96 9.56
N HIS A 90 -13.94 11.73 9.04
CA HIS A 90 -13.24 10.62 9.69
C HIS A 90 -11.82 10.42 9.13
N ASP A 91 -11.52 10.88 7.90
CA ASP A 91 -10.15 10.87 7.34
C ASP A 91 -9.31 12.06 7.81
N THR A 92 -9.08 12.18 9.13
CA THR A 92 -8.44 13.37 9.76
C THR A 92 -6.92 13.26 9.93
N PHE A 93 -6.33 12.11 9.60
CA PHE A 93 -4.89 11.87 9.76
C PHE A 93 -4.03 12.91 9.00
N ARG A 94 -2.98 13.45 9.62
CA ARG A 94 -2.11 14.47 8.98
C ARG A 94 -0.95 13.81 8.24
N MET A 95 -1.09 13.68 6.93
CA MET A 95 -0.13 12.96 6.06
C MET A 95 1.26 13.63 5.99
N GLU A 96 1.38 14.90 6.36
CA GLU A 96 2.65 15.63 6.40
C GLU A 96 3.63 14.99 7.40
N PHE A 97 3.11 14.41 8.49
CA PHE A 97 3.91 13.68 9.47
C PHE A 97 4.46 12.35 8.94
N LEU A 98 4.07 11.92 7.74
CA LEU A 98 4.62 10.74 7.07
C LEU A 98 5.55 11.14 5.93
N VAL A 99 5.08 12.07 5.10
CA VAL A 99 5.83 12.52 3.92
C VAL A 99 7.14 13.20 4.31
N ILE A 100 7.10 14.13 5.29
CA ILE A 100 8.30 14.90 5.66
C ILE A 100 9.36 14.00 6.30
N PRO A 101 9.05 13.16 7.31
CA PRO A 101 10.07 12.27 7.88
C PRO A 101 10.59 11.23 6.89
N ALA A 102 9.74 10.67 6.02
CA ALA A 102 10.18 9.73 4.99
C ALA A 102 11.15 10.38 4.00
N LEU A 103 10.89 11.62 3.59
CA LEU A 103 11.76 12.36 2.68
C LEU A 103 13.09 12.71 3.35
N VAL A 104 13.04 13.23 4.59
CA VAL A 104 14.25 13.53 5.37
C VAL A 104 15.09 12.27 5.52
N LEU A 105 14.49 11.15 5.93
CA LEU A 105 15.19 9.88 6.09
C LEU A 105 15.79 9.40 4.77
N ALA A 106 15.10 9.54 3.64
CA ALA A 106 15.62 9.16 2.32
C ALA A 106 16.81 10.01 1.86
N ILE A 107 16.88 11.28 2.25
CA ILE A 107 18.01 12.15 1.93
C ILE A 107 19.26 11.74 2.73
N PHE A 108 19.09 11.33 3.99
CA PHE A 108 20.23 10.98 4.86
C PHE A 108 20.62 9.50 4.85
N VAL A 109 19.67 8.60 4.56
CA VAL A 109 19.84 7.14 4.63
C VAL A 109 19.35 6.53 3.30
N ASN A 110 20.25 6.52 2.32
CA ASN A 110 20.10 5.94 0.98
C ASN A 110 21.36 5.14 0.62
N HIS A 111 21.29 4.36 -0.48
CA HIS A 111 22.45 3.63 -0.99
C HIS A 111 23.44 4.54 -1.72
N ASP A 112 22.94 5.47 -2.54
CA ASP A 112 23.72 6.43 -3.31
C ASP A 112 23.05 7.81 -3.33
N PHE A 113 23.85 8.88 -3.24
CA PHE A 113 23.35 10.26 -3.23
C PHE A 113 23.03 10.77 -4.65
N SER A 114 22.08 10.11 -5.31
CA SER A 114 21.53 10.52 -6.60
C SER A 114 20.02 10.77 -6.48
N LEU A 115 19.47 11.66 -7.32
CA LEU A 115 18.04 11.96 -7.27
C LEU A 115 17.17 10.72 -7.47
N MET A 116 17.56 9.83 -8.40
CA MET A 116 16.81 8.60 -8.68
C MET A 116 16.79 7.67 -7.46
N GLU A 117 17.94 7.48 -6.82
CA GLU A 117 18.08 6.61 -5.65
C GLU A 117 17.40 7.18 -4.40
N ILE A 118 17.47 8.50 -4.20
CA ILE A 118 16.75 9.19 -3.12
C ILE A 118 15.23 9.04 -3.33
N MET A 119 14.73 9.20 -4.55
CA MET A 119 13.29 9.04 -4.85
C MET A 119 12.83 7.59 -4.70
N TRP A 120 13.66 6.63 -5.12
CA TRP A 120 13.40 5.21 -4.89
C TRP A 120 13.35 4.90 -3.38
N THR A 121 14.36 5.34 -2.62
CA THR A 121 14.44 5.15 -1.16
C THR A 121 13.27 5.81 -0.43
N PHE A 122 12.92 7.04 -0.81
CA PHE A 122 11.75 7.76 -0.32
C PHE A 122 10.47 6.96 -0.54
N SER A 123 10.30 6.37 -1.73
CA SER A 123 9.13 5.54 -2.03
C SER A 123 9.06 4.32 -1.10
N ILE A 124 10.19 3.73 -0.71
CA ILE A 124 10.25 2.56 0.18
C ILE A 124 9.82 2.96 1.59
N TYR A 125 10.38 4.03 2.15
CA TYR A 125 10.01 4.51 3.48
C TYR A 125 8.56 5.00 3.54
N LEU A 126 8.11 5.74 2.53
CA LEU A 126 6.74 6.26 2.51
C LEU A 126 5.72 5.12 2.41
N GLU A 127 5.98 4.11 1.57
CA GLU A 127 5.07 2.96 1.41
C GLU A 127 4.89 2.18 2.71
N ALA A 128 5.95 2.08 3.51
CA ALA A 128 5.90 1.38 4.80
C ALA A 128 4.83 1.96 5.73
N VAL A 129 4.63 3.28 5.69
CA VAL A 129 3.63 4.01 6.48
C VAL A 129 2.39 4.44 5.69
N ALA A 130 2.35 4.06 4.39
CA ALA A 130 1.27 4.22 3.41
C ALA A 130 -0.15 4.18 3.96
N ILE A 131 -0.35 3.13 4.74
CA ILE A 131 -1.66 2.66 5.16
C ILE A 131 -2.16 3.32 6.46
N MET A 132 -1.31 4.06 7.16
CA MET A 132 -1.67 4.62 8.48
C MET A 132 -2.95 5.48 8.47
N PRO A 133 -3.18 6.38 7.49
CA PRO A 133 -4.46 7.10 7.42
C PRO A 133 -5.69 6.18 7.33
N GLN A 134 -5.62 5.10 6.54
CA GLN A 134 -6.69 4.12 6.43
C GLN A 134 -6.91 3.35 7.74
N LEU A 135 -5.84 2.89 8.40
CA LEU A 135 -5.96 2.19 9.69
C LEU A 135 -6.53 3.11 10.76
N PHE A 136 -6.08 4.36 10.80
CA PHE A 136 -6.59 5.38 11.72
C PHE A 136 -8.08 5.65 11.47
N MET A 137 -8.48 5.81 10.20
CA MET A 137 -9.89 6.00 9.85
C MET A 137 -10.76 4.83 10.35
N LEU A 138 -10.29 3.58 10.19
CA LEU A 138 -11.01 2.40 10.70
C LEU A 138 -11.15 2.40 12.23
N GLN A 139 -10.11 2.82 12.94
CA GLN A 139 -10.14 2.98 14.40
C GLN A 139 -11.18 4.01 14.84
N VAL A 140 -11.28 5.13 14.12
CA VAL A 140 -12.25 6.19 14.45
C VAL A 140 -13.68 5.77 14.09
N THR A 141 -13.91 5.14 12.93
CA THR A 141 -15.25 4.71 12.50
C THR A 141 -15.76 3.49 13.26
N GLY A 142 -14.88 2.79 13.99
CA GLY A 142 -15.21 1.60 14.77
C GLY A 142 -15.66 0.40 13.94
N SER A 143 -15.65 0.51 12.60
CA SER A 143 -16.10 -0.57 11.72
C SER A 143 -15.45 -0.53 10.34
N ALA A 144 -15.30 -1.72 9.75
CA ALA A 144 -14.88 -1.91 8.36
C ALA A 144 -15.83 -2.84 7.62
N GLU A 145 -16.28 -2.44 6.43
CA GLU A 145 -16.99 -3.31 5.49
C GLU A 145 -16.11 -4.50 5.11
N THR A 146 -16.71 -5.70 5.00
CA THR A 146 -16.00 -6.95 4.65
C THR A 146 -15.17 -6.84 3.36
N ILE A 147 -15.65 -6.11 2.34
CA ILE A 147 -14.90 -5.93 1.08
C ILE A 147 -13.63 -5.10 1.30
N THR A 148 -13.72 -4.03 2.11
CA THR A 148 -12.55 -3.23 2.52
C THR A 148 -11.56 -4.09 3.31
N ALA A 149 -12.08 -4.99 4.14
CA ALA A 149 -11.26 -5.92 4.89
C ALA A 149 -10.48 -6.90 3.98
N HIS A 150 -11.11 -7.44 2.94
CA HIS A 150 -10.42 -8.26 1.93
C HIS A 150 -9.35 -7.48 1.14
N TYR A 151 -9.63 -6.23 0.78
CA TYR A 151 -8.63 -5.34 0.16
C TYR A 151 -7.39 -5.21 1.05
N LEU A 152 -7.58 -4.84 2.32
CA LEU A 152 -6.50 -4.65 3.27
C LEU A 152 -5.76 -5.96 3.56
N PHE A 153 -6.46 -7.09 3.59
CA PHE A 153 -5.85 -8.40 3.77
C PHE A 153 -4.95 -8.77 2.59
N CYS A 154 -5.38 -8.54 1.35
CA CYS A 154 -4.54 -8.74 0.17
C CYS A 154 -3.33 -7.80 0.19
N LEU A 155 -3.55 -6.55 0.60
CA LEU A 155 -2.49 -5.56 0.83
C LEU A 155 -1.55 -5.96 1.99
N GLY A 156 -1.99 -6.79 2.91
CA GLY A 156 -1.12 -7.37 3.92
C GLY A 156 -0.32 -8.56 3.37
N ILE A 157 -1.00 -9.51 2.70
CA ILE A 157 -0.38 -10.75 2.20
C ILE A 157 0.78 -10.46 1.28
N TYR A 158 0.64 -9.50 0.36
CA TYR A 158 1.72 -9.22 -0.57
C TYR A 158 3.01 -8.82 0.17
N ARG A 159 2.91 -8.17 1.33
CA ARG A 159 4.07 -7.85 2.17
C ARG A 159 4.67 -9.07 2.84
N GLY A 160 3.83 -9.94 3.38
CA GLY A 160 4.29 -11.24 3.90
C GLY A 160 5.05 -12.04 2.85
N LEU A 161 4.56 -12.05 1.60
CA LEU A 161 5.23 -12.71 0.48
C LEU A 161 6.56 -12.03 0.09
N TYR A 162 6.67 -10.70 0.20
CA TYR A 162 7.93 -9.99 -0.01
C TYR A 162 9.00 -10.35 1.04
N ILE A 163 8.60 -10.55 2.30
CA ILE A 163 9.50 -11.06 3.36
C ILE A 163 10.04 -12.43 2.97
N VAL A 164 9.17 -13.36 2.55
CA VAL A 164 9.58 -14.70 2.10
C VAL A 164 10.50 -14.60 0.88
N ASN A 165 10.22 -13.68 -0.04
CA ASN A 165 11.11 -13.40 -1.17
C ASN A 165 12.50 -12.91 -0.73
N TRP A 166 12.61 -12.04 0.28
CA TRP A 166 13.92 -11.59 0.77
C TRP A 166 14.71 -12.72 1.41
N VAL A 167 14.05 -13.55 2.22
CA VAL A 167 14.67 -14.75 2.81
C VAL A 167 15.15 -15.69 1.71
N TYR A 168 14.33 -15.95 0.70
CA TYR A 168 14.70 -16.79 -0.44
C TYR A 168 15.94 -16.23 -1.17
N ARG A 169 15.93 -14.93 -1.51
CA ARG A 169 17.05 -14.29 -2.21
C ARG A 169 18.34 -14.26 -1.38
N TYR A 170 18.24 -14.15 -0.06
CA TYR A 170 19.40 -14.28 0.80
C TYR A 170 20.06 -15.65 0.65
N TYR A 171 19.28 -16.74 0.70
CA TYR A 171 19.83 -18.09 0.60
C TYR A 171 20.25 -18.51 -0.82
N THR A 172 19.62 -17.97 -1.87
CA THR A 172 19.88 -18.41 -3.25
C THR A 172 20.74 -17.45 -4.07
N GLU A 173 20.75 -16.16 -3.74
CA GLU A 173 21.43 -15.10 -4.51
C GLU A 173 22.46 -14.32 -3.67
N ASP A 174 22.64 -14.65 -2.38
CA ASP A 174 23.44 -13.87 -1.40
C ASP A 174 23.11 -12.36 -1.41
N PHE A 175 21.88 -12.01 -1.74
CA PHE A 175 21.43 -10.63 -1.91
C PHE A 175 20.55 -10.18 -0.75
N VAL A 176 20.93 -9.05 -0.12
CA VAL A 176 20.13 -8.37 0.90
C VAL A 176 20.13 -6.87 0.64
N ASP A 177 18.95 -6.27 0.72
CA ASP A 177 18.77 -4.82 0.72
C ASP A 177 18.25 -4.39 2.10
N PRO A 178 19.12 -3.84 2.98
CA PRO A 178 18.74 -3.48 4.33
C PRO A 178 17.61 -2.45 4.40
N ILE A 179 17.57 -1.50 3.47
CA ILE A 179 16.53 -0.45 3.42
C ILE A 179 15.18 -1.10 3.15
N ALA A 180 15.11 -1.94 2.13
CA ALA A 180 13.88 -2.64 1.76
C ALA A 180 13.39 -3.59 2.86
N VAL A 181 14.31 -4.32 3.50
CA VAL A 181 13.98 -5.27 4.58
C VAL A 181 13.44 -4.55 5.82
N VAL A 182 14.14 -3.51 6.30
CA VAL A 182 13.73 -2.78 7.51
C VAL A 182 12.40 -2.07 7.30
N ALA A 183 12.24 -1.35 6.18
CA ALA A 183 10.98 -0.70 5.84
C ALA A 183 9.84 -1.73 5.69
N GLY A 184 10.15 -2.88 5.10
CA GLY A 184 9.27 -4.03 5.00
C GLY A 184 8.75 -4.54 6.34
N ILE A 185 9.66 -4.71 7.30
CA ILE A 185 9.31 -5.14 8.66
C ILE A 185 8.40 -4.10 9.33
N VAL A 186 8.73 -2.81 9.25
CA VAL A 186 7.88 -1.72 9.78
C VAL A 186 6.48 -1.81 9.17
N GLN A 187 6.40 -1.98 7.85
CA GLN A 187 5.13 -2.11 7.16
C GLN A 187 4.33 -3.32 7.67
N THR A 188 4.94 -4.50 7.77
CA THR A 188 4.26 -5.72 8.23
C THR A 188 3.79 -5.60 9.68
N VAL A 189 4.57 -4.95 10.55
CA VAL A 189 4.17 -4.68 11.95
C VAL A 189 2.94 -3.79 11.99
N LEU A 190 2.85 -2.74 11.15
CA LEU A 190 1.66 -1.90 11.09
C LEU A 190 0.39 -2.65 10.64
N TYR A 191 0.53 -3.69 9.81
CA TYR A 191 -0.60 -4.55 9.43
C TYR A 191 -0.96 -5.62 10.48
N SER A 192 -0.09 -5.89 11.46
CA SER A 192 -0.26 -7.04 12.38
C SER A 192 -1.55 -6.98 13.19
N ASP A 193 -1.89 -5.81 13.75
CA ASP A 193 -3.12 -5.60 14.50
C ASP A 193 -4.37 -5.77 13.61
N PHE A 194 -4.32 -5.21 12.40
CA PHE A 194 -5.38 -5.40 11.41
C PHE A 194 -5.58 -6.89 11.05
N PHE A 195 -4.50 -7.65 10.85
CA PHE A 195 -4.59 -9.08 10.55
C PHE A 195 -5.24 -9.88 11.66
N TYR A 196 -4.87 -9.59 12.92
CA TYR A 196 -5.46 -10.23 14.08
C TYR A 196 -6.98 -10.02 14.12
N LEU A 197 -7.42 -8.77 13.92
CA LEU A 197 -8.84 -8.42 13.86
C LEU A 197 -9.56 -9.05 12.67
N TYR A 198 -8.92 -9.07 11.50
CA TYR A 198 -9.48 -9.68 10.29
C TYR A 198 -9.76 -11.18 10.48
N VAL A 199 -8.80 -11.93 11.02
CA VAL A 199 -8.95 -13.38 11.23
C VAL A 199 -10.04 -13.67 12.27
N THR A 200 -10.02 -12.95 13.40
CA THR A 200 -10.94 -13.22 14.51
C THR A 200 -12.37 -12.75 14.25
N LYS A 201 -12.57 -11.68 13.48
CA LYS A 201 -13.91 -11.11 13.23
C LYS A 201 -14.49 -11.48 11.87
N VAL A 202 -13.71 -11.42 10.80
CA VAL A 202 -14.23 -11.64 9.44
C VAL A 202 -14.23 -13.12 9.10
N VAL A 203 -13.08 -13.80 9.25
CA VAL A 203 -12.94 -15.20 8.83
C VAL A 203 -13.70 -16.14 9.77
N GLN A 204 -13.58 -15.95 11.08
CA GLN A 204 -14.21 -16.84 12.06
C GLN A 204 -15.70 -16.56 12.26
N GLN A 205 -16.14 -15.30 12.25
CA GLN A 205 -17.51 -14.93 12.62
C GLN A 205 -18.40 -14.54 11.43
N HIS A 206 -17.85 -14.43 10.20
CA HIS A 206 -18.57 -13.93 9.02
C HIS A 206 -19.29 -12.58 9.24
N ARG A 207 -18.76 -11.77 10.16
CA ARG A 207 -19.29 -10.45 10.52
C ARG A 207 -18.41 -9.35 9.95
N ASN A 208 -18.98 -8.15 9.83
CA ASN A 208 -18.18 -6.95 9.58
C ASN A 208 -17.15 -6.77 10.70
N ILE A 209 -16.03 -6.11 10.41
CA ILE A 209 -15.08 -5.74 11.47
C ILE A 209 -15.78 -4.68 12.31
N GLU A 210 -15.99 -4.97 13.59
CA GLU A 210 -16.39 -4.01 14.62
C GLU A 210 -15.26 -3.95 15.64
N LEU A 211 -14.70 -2.77 15.85
CA LEU A 211 -13.71 -2.52 16.89
C LEU A 211 -14.45 -2.27 18.21
N SER A 212 -14.08 -2.98 19.27
CA SER A 212 -14.59 -2.69 20.61
C SER A 212 -14.04 -1.34 21.05
N ALA A 213 -14.95 -0.42 21.40
CA ALA A 213 -14.64 0.89 21.97
C ALA A 213 -13.78 0.79 23.25
#